data_AF-W2RRW1-F1
#
_entry.id   AF-W2RRW1-F1
#
_cell.length_a   1.000
_cell.length_b   1.000
_cell.length_c   1.000
_cell.angle_alpha   90.00
_cell.angle_beta   90.00
_cell.angle_gamma   90.00
#
_symmetry.space_group_name_H-M   'P 1'
#
loop_
_entity.id
_entity.type
_entity.pdbx_description
1 polymer ?
#
loop_
_entity_poly.entity_id
_entity_poly.type
_entity_poly.pdbx_seq_one_letter_code
_entity_poly.pdbx_strand_id
1 'polypeptide(L)'
;MAGVRGLFKAFPVALIKEFQAFGCYFASFEVSAYWLCHTAGKERSSMSVWETIPCGALGGIGFWVGSFPIDVVKTKLQNDGFGNNARYRNTWSVVTHTWQTGGMRAFWRGLAPTLIRTSLSSAGCFTVVEQIRRWM
;
A
#
# COMPACT_ATOMS: atom_id res chain seq x y z
N MET A 1 14.92 11.14 -26.34
CA MET A 1 15.13 9.73 -25.96
C MET A 1 15.12 9.64 -24.44
N ALA A 2 14.12 9.00 -23.84
CA ALA A 2 14.22 8.64 -22.42
C ALA A 2 15.26 7.53 -22.29
N GLY A 3 16.44 7.89 -21.80
CA GLY A 3 17.47 6.91 -21.47
C GLY A 3 17.13 6.15 -20.18
N VAL A 4 18.03 5.26 -19.78
CA VAL A 4 17.98 4.43 -18.56
C VAL A 4 17.59 5.23 -17.29
N ARG A 5 17.95 6.52 -17.21
CA ARG A 5 17.57 7.42 -16.11
C ARG A 5 16.06 7.67 -15.97
N GLY A 6 15.28 7.55 -17.04
CA GLY A 6 13.83 7.64 -17.00
C GLY A 6 13.18 6.44 -16.30
N LEU A 7 13.78 5.25 -16.44
CA LEU A 7 13.30 4.00 -15.84
C LEU A 7 13.39 4.03 -14.31
N PHE A 8 14.48 4.61 -13.77
CA PHE A 8 14.73 4.70 -12.33
C PHE A 8 14.11 5.94 -11.65
N LYS A 9 13.46 6.83 -12.41
CA LYS A 9 12.93 8.09 -11.87
C LYS A 9 11.88 7.88 -10.77
N ALA A 10 11.17 6.75 -10.80
CA ALA A 10 10.17 6.37 -9.80
C ALA A 10 10.71 5.43 -8.69
N PHE A 11 11.96 4.96 -8.80
CA PHE A 11 12.51 3.97 -7.87
C PHE A 11 12.73 4.53 -6.44
N PRO A 12 13.28 5.74 -6.24
CA PRO A 12 13.39 6.32 -4.90
C PRO A 12 12.03 6.54 -4.24
N VAL A 13 11.03 6.95 -5.02
CA VAL A 13 9.64 7.14 -4.55
C VAL A 13 9.04 5.79 -4.13
N ALA A 14 9.37 4.71 -4.85
CA ALA A 14 8.94 3.37 -4.48
C ALA A 14 9.55 2.93 -3.14
N LEU A 15 10.85 3.15 -2.90
CA LEU A 15 11.49 2.76 -1.65
C LEU A 15 10.92 3.50 -0.44
N ILE A 16 10.70 4.82 -0.57
CA ILE A 16 10.08 5.63 0.49
C ILE A 16 8.66 5.11 0.79
N LYS A 17 7.90 4.78 -0.26
CA LYS A 17 6.57 4.20 -0.15
C LYS A 17 6.60 2.90 0.64
N GLU A 18 7.48 1.96 0.30
CA GLU A 18 7.57 0.68 1.00
C GLU A 18 7.93 0.88 2.48
N PHE A 19 8.93 1.71 2.79
CA PHE A 19 9.32 1.99 4.17
C PHE A 19 8.17 2.59 5.00
N GLN A 20 7.52 3.63 4.48
CA GLN A 20 6.38 4.26 5.15
C GLN A 20 5.20 3.29 5.31
N ALA A 21 4.92 2.49 4.29
CA ALA A 21 3.83 1.54 4.28
C ALA A 21 4.01 0.45 5.34
N PHE A 22 5.22 -0.11 5.46
CA PHE A 22 5.54 -1.04 6.53
C PHE A 22 5.43 -0.39 7.91
N GLY A 23 5.85 0.87 8.05
CA GLY A 23 5.65 1.63 9.29
C GLY A 23 4.16 1.71 9.68
N CYS A 24 3.29 2.09 8.73
CA CYS A 24 1.84 2.12 8.97
C CYS A 24 1.25 0.74 9.26
N TYR A 25 1.73 -0.31 8.57
CA TYR A 25 1.32 -1.69 8.83
C TYR A 25 1.60 -2.11 10.26
N PHE A 26 2.86 -1.98 10.70
CA PHE A 26 3.27 -2.38 12.04
C PHE A 26 2.58 -1.53 13.09
N ALA A 27 2.52 -0.20 12.92
CA ALA A 27 1.82 0.67 13.87
C ALA A 27 0.34 0.28 14.03
N SER A 28 -0.38 0.05 12.93
CA SER A 28 -1.78 -0.36 12.99
C SER A 28 -1.96 -1.76 13.60
N PHE A 29 -1.06 -2.69 13.29
CA PHE A 29 -1.06 -4.02 13.89
C PHE A 29 -0.81 -3.96 15.40
N GLU A 30 0.20 -3.20 15.84
CA GLU A 30 0.56 -3.08 17.25
C GLU A 30 -0.51 -2.38 18.07
N VAL A 31 -1.11 -1.31 17.54
CA VAL A 31 -2.23 -0.63 18.20
C VAL A 31 -3.41 -1.58 18.33
N SER A 32 -3.75 -2.32 17.26
CA SER A 32 -4.88 -3.26 17.28
C SER A 32 -4.63 -4.43 18.25
N ALA A 33 -3.42 -4.98 18.26
CA ALA A 33 -3.04 -6.06 19.17
C ALA A 33 -2.99 -5.57 20.62
N TYR A 34 -2.48 -4.36 20.87
CA TYR A 34 -2.45 -3.74 22.19
C TYR A 34 -3.87 -3.53 22.73
N TRP A 35 -4.78 -2.98 21.93
CA TRP A 35 -6.17 -2.80 22.33
C TRP A 35 -6.83 -4.12 22.67
N LEU A 36 -6.65 -5.15 21.84
CA LEU A 36 -7.24 -6.47 22.09
C LEU A 36 -6.70 -7.12 23.37
N CYS A 37 -5.38 -7.07 23.59
CA CYS A 37 -4.74 -7.59 24.80
C CYS A 37 -5.19 -6.82 26.05
N HIS A 38 -5.33 -5.50 25.95
CA HIS A 38 -5.77 -4.65 27.06
C HIS A 38 -7.22 -4.92 27.45
N THR A 39 -8.14 -5.07 26.48
CA THR A 39 -9.54 -5.39 26.76
C THR A 39 -9.72 -6.82 27.26
N ALA A 40 -8.91 -7.77 26.79
CA ALA A 40 -8.99 -9.18 27.19
C ALA A 40 -8.16 -9.52 28.44
N GLY A 41 -7.32 -8.61 28.94
CA GLY A 41 -6.40 -8.86 30.05
C GLY A 41 -5.35 -9.94 29.77
N LYS A 42 -4.99 -10.16 28.51
CA LYS A 42 -4.12 -11.25 28.05
C LYS A 42 -2.71 -10.75 27.71
N GLU A 43 -1.73 -11.62 27.85
CA GLU A 43 -0.36 -11.37 27.41
C GLU A 43 -0.22 -11.59 25.89
N ARG A 44 0.63 -10.80 25.21
CA ARG A 44 0.80 -10.82 23.74
C ARG A 44 1.18 -12.22 23.20
N SER A 45 1.83 -13.04 24.02
CA SER A 45 2.25 -14.43 23.73
C SER A 45 1.11 -15.44 23.71
N SER A 46 -0.06 -15.08 24.28
CA SER A 46 -1.24 -15.95 24.40
C SER A 46 -2.34 -15.68 23.38
N MET A 47 -2.09 -14.79 22.40
CA MET A 47 -3.05 -14.50 21.34
C MET A 47 -3.23 -15.73 20.44
N SER A 48 -4.48 -16.17 20.30
CA SER A 48 -4.84 -17.22 19.35
C SER A 48 -4.73 -16.73 17.91
N VAL A 49 -4.64 -17.67 16.97
CA VAL A 49 -4.67 -17.39 15.52
C VAL A 49 -5.92 -16.59 15.16
N TRP A 50 -7.08 -16.94 15.74
CA TRP A 50 -8.36 -16.27 15.48
C TRP A 50 -8.39 -14.81 15.97
N GLU A 51 -7.67 -14.50 17.04
CA GLU A 51 -7.52 -13.14 17.59
C GLU A 51 -6.52 -12.31 16.76
N THR A 52 -5.54 -12.97 16.14
CA THR A 52 -4.50 -12.32 15.34
C THR A 52 -4.98 -11.94 13.93
N ILE A 53 -5.91 -12.71 13.35
CA ILE A 53 -6.50 -12.43 12.02
C ILE A 53 -7.05 -11.00 11.89
N PRO A 54 -7.94 -10.51 12.79
CA PRO A 54 -8.47 -9.15 12.68
C PRO A 54 -7.39 -8.08 12.90
N CYS A 55 -6.41 -8.30 13.79
CA CYS A 55 -5.28 -7.39 13.96
C CYS A 55 -4.42 -7.30 12.68
N GLY A 56 -4.19 -8.43 12.02
CA GLY A 56 -3.52 -8.50 10.72
C GLY A 56 -4.30 -7.78 9.60
N ALA A 57 -5.62 -7.94 9.57
CA ALA A 57 -6.49 -7.24 8.62
C ALA A 57 -6.46 -5.72 8.83
N LEU A 58 -6.53 -5.25 10.08
CA LEU A 58 -6.39 -3.83 10.42
C LEU A 58 -5.01 -3.28 10.08
N GLY A 59 -3.95 -4.07 10.32
CA GLY A 59 -2.60 -3.77 9.84
C GLY A 59 -2.54 -3.58 8.33
N GLY A 60 -3.17 -4.50 7.57
CA GLY A 60 -3.26 -4.42 6.11
C GLY A 60 -4.02 -3.19 5.61
N ILE A 61 -5.09 -2.78 6.30
CA ILE A 61 -5.81 -1.53 6.00
C ILE A 61 -4.87 -0.34 6.26
N GLY A 62 -4.16 -0.31 7.38
CA GLY A 62 -3.18 0.71 7.71
C GLY A 62 -2.07 0.84 6.66
N PHE A 63 -1.55 -0.29 6.18
CA PHE A 63 -0.59 -0.35 5.07
C PHE A 63 -1.14 0.35 3.82
N TRP A 64 -2.36 -0.03 3.40
CA TRP A 64 -2.96 0.51 2.20
C TRP A 64 -3.27 1.99 2.34
N VAL A 65 -3.79 2.43 3.47
CA VAL A 65 -4.02 3.85 3.76
C VAL A 65 -2.70 4.63 3.70
N GLY A 66 -1.65 4.19 4.40
CA GLY A 66 -0.36 4.88 4.34
C GLY A 66 0.25 4.93 2.93
N SER A 67 0.09 3.86 2.16
CA SER A 67 0.67 3.67 0.83
C SER A 67 -0.04 4.44 -0.28
N PHE A 68 -1.37 4.50 -0.21
CA PHE A 68 -2.20 4.87 -1.34
C PHE A 68 -1.90 6.26 -1.94
N PRO A 69 -1.72 7.34 -1.15
CA PRO A 69 -1.42 8.65 -1.74
C PRO A 69 -0.10 8.64 -2.52
N ILE A 70 0.89 7.87 -2.07
CA ILE A 70 2.18 7.75 -2.75
C ILE A 70 2.05 6.88 -4.00
N ASP A 71 1.25 5.81 -3.95
CA ASP A 71 0.95 4.98 -5.11
C ASP A 71 0.23 5.78 -6.21
N VAL A 72 -0.69 6.69 -5.87
CA VAL A 72 -1.34 7.58 -6.84
C VAL A 72 -0.33 8.53 -7.49
N VAL A 73 0.60 9.10 -6.72
CA VAL A 73 1.65 9.97 -7.25
C VAL A 73 2.60 9.20 -8.16
N LYS A 74 3.01 7.99 -7.73
CA LYS A 74 3.89 7.10 -8.49
C LYS A 74 3.25 6.66 -9.80
N THR A 75 1.99 6.24 -9.78
CA THR A 75 1.27 5.80 -10.99
C THR A 75 1.09 6.95 -11.98
N LYS A 76 0.75 8.16 -11.52
CA LYS A 76 0.69 9.35 -12.39
C LYS A 76 2.05 9.72 -12.98
N LEU A 77 3.12 9.60 -12.20
CA LEU A 77 4.48 9.86 -12.68
C LEU A 77 4.93 8.80 -13.71
N GLN A 78 4.59 7.53 -13.50
CA GLN A 78 4.91 6.43 -14.41
C GLN A 78 4.07 6.44 -15.69
N ASN A 79 2.82 6.92 -15.60
CA ASN A 79 1.93 7.08 -16.75
C ASN A 79 2.20 8.36 -17.54
N ASP A 80 3.09 9.24 -17.05
CA ASP A 80 3.49 10.43 -17.77
C ASP A 80 4.40 10.10 -18.96
N GLY A 81 4.26 10.87 -20.03
CA GLY A 81 5.07 10.70 -21.23
C GLY A 81 6.56 10.95 -20.97
N PHE A 82 7.41 10.31 -21.76
CA PHE A 82 8.86 10.50 -21.68
C PHE A 82 9.34 11.61 -22.64
N GLY A 83 10.25 12.48 -22.18
CA GLY A 83 10.89 13.50 -23.02
C GLY A 83 10.20 14.87 -22.98
N ASN A 84 10.15 15.59 -24.11
CA ASN A 84 9.62 16.96 -24.17
C ASN A 84 8.10 17.07 -23.97
N ASN A 85 7.40 15.92 -24.01
CA ASN A 85 5.95 15.79 -23.73
C ASN A 85 5.64 15.34 -22.29
N ALA A 86 6.64 15.25 -21.40
CA ALA A 86 6.42 14.94 -20.00
C ALA A 86 5.64 16.08 -19.33
N ARG A 87 4.42 15.81 -18.88
CA ARG A 87 3.56 16.78 -18.18
C ARG A 87 4.10 17.12 -16.79
N TYR A 88 4.89 16.23 -16.20
CA TYR A 88 5.43 16.35 -14.86
C TYR A 88 6.95 16.26 -14.85
N ARG A 89 7.59 17.40 -14.56
CA ARG A 89 9.05 17.48 -14.46
C ARG A 89 9.56 16.72 -13.24
N ASN A 90 8.84 16.83 -12.11
CA ASN A 90 9.24 16.35 -10.78
C ASN A 90 8.05 15.69 -10.05
N THR A 91 8.31 14.82 -9.06
CA THR A 91 7.28 14.25 -8.17
C THR A 91 6.44 15.34 -7.49
N TRP A 92 7.08 16.42 -7.05
CA TRP A 92 6.39 17.58 -6.47
C TRP A 92 5.37 18.22 -7.42
N SER A 93 5.68 18.31 -8.71
CA SER A 93 4.75 18.84 -9.71
C SER A 93 3.49 17.98 -9.84
N VAL A 94 3.62 16.65 -9.71
CA VAL A 94 2.48 15.72 -9.69
C VAL A 94 1.61 15.96 -8.46
N VAL A 95 2.23 16.13 -7.28
CA VAL A 95 1.54 16.38 -6.01
C VAL A 95 0.76 17.69 -6.08
N THR A 96 1.42 18.79 -6.45
CA THR A 96 0.78 20.12 -6.56
C THR A 96 -0.34 20.11 -7.58
N HIS A 97 -0.12 19.49 -8.75
CA HIS A 97 -1.17 19.41 -9.77
C HIS A 97 -2.36 18.57 -9.30
N THR A 98 -2.13 17.44 -8.65
CA THR A 98 -3.18 16.57 -8.09
C THR A 98 -3.96 17.29 -7.00
N TRP A 99 -3.30 18.06 -6.15
CA TRP A 99 -3.94 18.90 -5.14
C TRP A 99 -4.82 19.98 -5.77
N GLN A 100 -4.34 20.65 -6.82
CA GLN A 100 -5.12 21.66 -7.54
C GLN A 100 -6.31 21.08 -8.30
N THR A 101 -6.23 19.85 -8.81
CA THR A 101 -7.33 19.25 -9.60
C THR A 101 -8.51 18.78 -8.74
N GLY A 102 -8.25 18.32 -7.50
CA GLY A 102 -9.31 17.73 -6.69
C GLY A 102 -8.99 17.56 -5.21
N GLY A 103 -7.98 18.28 -4.70
CA GLY A 103 -7.59 18.29 -3.30
C GLY A 103 -7.23 16.91 -2.74
N MET A 104 -7.51 16.70 -1.45
CA MET A 104 -7.25 15.43 -0.75
C MET A 104 -7.99 14.23 -1.37
N ARG A 105 -9.20 14.43 -1.90
CA ARG A 105 -9.99 13.34 -2.50
C ARG A 105 -9.33 12.77 -3.75
N ALA A 106 -8.56 13.57 -4.48
CA ALA A 106 -7.86 13.09 -5.67
C ALA A 106 -6.76 12.06 -5.36
N PHE A 107 -6.20 12.07 -4.15
CA PHE A 107 -5.21 11.08 -3.70
C PHE A 107 -5.83 9.76 -3.27
N TRP A 108 -7.13 9.75 -2.93
CA TRP A 108 -7.86 8.55 -2.50
C TRP A 108 -8.73 7.94 -3.59
N ARG A 109 -8.77 8.58 -4.75
CA ARG A 109 -9.59 8.16 -5.89
C ARG A 109 -8.99 6.88 -6.48
N GLY A 110 -9.67 5.75 -6.24
CA GLY A 110 -9.22 4.42 -6.68
C GLY A 110 -8.82 3.46 -5.55
N LEU A 111 -8.98 3.85 -4.28
CA LEU A 111 -8.65 2.97 -3.15
C LEU A 111 -9.50 1.69 -3.18
N ALA A 112 -10.82 1.83 -3.36
CA ALA A 112 -11.75 0.70 -3.42
C ALA A 112 -11.37 -0.36 -4.48
N PRO A 113 -11.19 -0.03 -5.77
CA PRO A 113 -10.79 -1.02 -6.77
C PRO A 113 -9.39 -1.60 -6.49
N THR A 114 -8.50 -0.82 -5.88
CA THR A 114 -7.17 -1.32 -5.50
C THR A 114 -7.25 -2.35 -4.39
N LEU A 115 -8.04 -2.08 -3.34
CA LEU A 115 -8.28 -3.01 -2.25
C LEU A 115 -8.89 -4.32 -2.78
N ILE A 116 -9.95 -4.24 -3.60
CA ILE A 116 -10.58 -5.41 -4.22
C ILE A 116 -9.57 -6.23 -5.01
N ARG A 117 -8.78 -5.57 -5.87
CA ARG A 117 -7.73 -6.23 -6.67
C ARG A 117 -6.73 -6.96 -5.77
N THR A 118 -6.32 -6.33 -4.67
CA THR A 118 -5.28 -6.89 -3.79
C THR A 118 -5.80 -8.04 -2.94
N SER A 119 -7.04 -7.96 -2.48
CA SER A 119 -7.73 -9.05 -1.80
C SER A 119 -7.90 -10.25 -2.72
N LEU A 120 -8.36 -10.03 -3.96
CA LEU A 120 -8.54 -11.10 -4.94
C LEU A 120 -7.20 -11.74 -5.32
N SER A 121 -6.17 -10.93 -5.54
CA SER A 121 -4.82 -11.42 -5.84
C SER A 121 -4.25 -12.27 -4.70
N SER A 122 -4.46 -11.84 -3.45
CA SER A 122 -4.00 -12.58 -2.27
C SER A 122 -4.76 -13.90 -2.11
N ALA A 123 -6.09 -13.86 -2.24
CA ALA A 123 -6.94 -15.05 -2.18
C ALA A 123 -6.56 -16.08 -3.25
N GLY A 124 -6.33 -15.63 -4.50
CA GLY A 124 -5.87 -16.51 -5.57
C GLY A 124 -4.54 -17.20 -5.25
N CYS A 125 -3.57 -16.44 -4.73
CA CYS A 125 -2.27 -16.98 -4.33
C CYS A 125 -2.43 -18.05 -3.23
N PHE A 126 -3.19 -17.76 -2.18
CA PHE A 126 -3.42 -18.73 -1.10
C PHE A 126 -4.13 -20.00 -1.56
N THR A 127 -5.15 -19.88 -2.42
CA THR A 127 -5.85 -21.04 -2.98
C THR A 127 -4.92 -21.93 -3.79
N VAL A 128 -4.08 -21.34 -4.65
CA VAL A 128 -3.14 -22.09 -5.47
C VAL A 128 -2.10 -22.79 -4.61
N VAL A 129 -1.52 -22.09 -3.62
CA VAL A 129 -0.54 -22.67 -2.69
C VAL A 129 -1.15 -23.83 -1.90
N GLU A 130 -2.37 -23.68 -1.40
CA GLU A 130 -3.06 -24.74 -0.66
C GLU A 130 -3.34 -25.95 -1.55
N GLN A 131 -3.74 -25.72 -2.81
CA GLN A 131 -4.00 -26.80 -3.75
C GLN A 131 -2.73 -27.57 -4.13
N ILE A 132 -1.60 -26.86 -4.31
CA ILE A 132 -0.30 -27.50 -4.54
C ILE A 132 0.16 -28.27 -3.29
N ARG A 133 0.00 -27.69 -2.10
CA ARG A 133 0.38 -28.35 -0.83
C ARG A 133 -0.41 -29.62 -0.59
N ARG A 134 -1.69 -29.67 -0.98
CA ARG A 134 -2.52 -30.88 -0.88
C ARG A 134 -2.14 -31.97 -1.90
N TRP A 135 -1.45 -31.59 -2.97
CA TRP A 135 -1.07 -32.50 -4.06
C TRP A 135 0.27 -33.19 -3.82
N MET A 136 1.16 -32.58 -3.03
CA MET A 136 2.36 -33.20 -2.47
C MET A 136 2.02 -34.06 -1.25
#